data_AF-A0A2D4FG77-F1
#
_entry.id   AF-A0A2D4FG77-F1
#
_cell.length_a   1.000
_cell.length_b   1.000
_cell.length_c   1.000
_cell.angle_alpha   90.00
_cell.angle_beta   90.00
_cell.angle_gamma   90.00
#
_symmetry.space_group_name_H-M   'P 1'
#
loop_
_entity.id
_entity.type
_entity.pdbx_description
1 polymer ?
#
loop_
_entity_poly.entity_id
_entity_poly.type
_entity_poly.pdbx_seq_one_letter_code
_entity_poly.pdbx_strand_id
1 'polypeptide(L)'
;MYQLVLGFVVFLLPFAPPSLRTAVMPIHIYSGLLIFGTAIATALMGITEKLFLILITPSYSSFPEEGIFVNALGILIVAYGAVILWMATRPQWKRPLEHIFVAHQRIGEGLRDDDWHNPDLEFNSDGAARKRNPKSDEVGQRSTT
;
A
#
# COMPACT_ATOMS: atom_id res chain seq x y z
N MET A 1 9.00 18.25 10.12
CA MET A 1 10.42 17.84 10.01
C MET A 1 10.60 16.34 10.17
N TYR A 2 10.18 15.72 11.28
CA TYR A 2 10.32 14.27 11.52
C TYR A 2 9.76 13.39 10.41
N GLN A 3 8.57 13.73 9.89
CA GLN A 3 7.94 13.01 8.78
C GLN A 3 8.81 12.90 7.52
N LEU A 4 9.52 13.99 7.18
CA LEU A 4 10.41 14.04 6.02
C LEU A 4 11.67 13.22 6.24
N VAL A 5 12.29 13.34 7.41
CA VAL A 5 13.50 12.57 7.75
C VAL A 5 13.21 11.08 7.75
N LEU A 6 12.11 10.66 8.37
CA LEU A 6 11.71 9.26 8.45
C LEU A 6 11.36 8.72 7.06
N GLY A 7 10.61 9.48 6.25
CA GLY A 7 10.30 9.10 4.88
C GLY A 7 11.56 8.97 4.01
N PHE A 8 12.50 9.90 4.15
CA PHE A 8 13.77 9.90 3.43
C PHE A 8 14.60 8.66 3.78
N VAL A 9 14.80 8.41 5.08
CA VAL A 9 15.64 7.28 5.54
C VAL A 9 15.06 5.93 5.16
N VAL A 10 13.73 5.76 5.24
CA VAL A 10 13.10 4.45 5.04
C VAL A 10 12.79 4.14 3.57
N PHE A 11 12.38 5.14 2.79
CA PHE A 11 11.91 4.94 1.41
C PHE A 11 12.90 5.36 0.33
N LEU A 12 13.81 6.32 0.58
CA LEU A 12 14.83 6.69 -0.41
C LEU A 12 16.13 5.89 -0.29
N LEU A 13 16.57 5.53 0.91
CA LEU A 13 17.83 4.78 1.06
C LEU A 13 17.65 3.27 0.76
N PRO A 14 18.60 2.64 0.04
CA PRO A 14 18.53 1.22 -0.31
C PRO A 14 18.77 0.28 0.88
N PHE A 15 19.27 0.80 2.00
CA PHE A 15 19.66 0.01 3.17
C PHE A 15 18.47 -0.43 4.06
N ALA A 16 17.27 0.13 3.85
CA ALA A 16 16.11 -0.16 4.67
C ALA A 16 15.51 -1.54 4.33
N PRO A 17 15.37 -2.45 5.31
CA PRO A 17 14.82 -3.78 5.07
C PRO A 17 13.33 -3.70 4.66
N PRO A 18 12.84 -4.61 3.78
CA PRO A 18 11.46 -4.58 3.28
C PRO A 18 10.40 -4.65 4.38
N SER A 19 10.65 -5.41 5.45
CA SER A 19 9.74 -5.53 6.61
C SER A 19 9.51 -4.19 7.31
N LEU A 20 10.57 -3.39 7.45
CA LEU A 20 10.50 -2.07 8.06
C LEU A 20 9.71 -1.09 7.18
N ARG A 21 9.90 -1.15 5.86
CA ARG A 21 9.11 -0.33 4.91
C ARG A 21 7.62 -0.63 5.02
N THR A 22 7.22 -1.89 5.11
CA THR A 22 5.80 -2.28 5.26
C THR A 22 5.22 -1.81 6.59
N ALA A 23 5.98 -1.90 7.69
CA ALA A 23 5.52 -1.44 9.01
C ALA A 23 5.39 0.10 9.09
N VAL A 24 6.34 0.82 8.48
CA VAL A 24 6.38 2.29 8.52
C VAL A 24 5.41 2.93 7.53
N MET A 25 5.09 2.29 6.41
CA MET A 25 4.21 2.85 5.37
C MET A 25 2.86 3.36 5.91
N PRO A 26 2.07 2.58 6.69
CA PRO A 26 0.80 3.08 7.22
C PRO A 26 1.02 4.26 8.17
N ILE A 27 2.03 4.17 9.05
CA ILE A 27 2.38 5.25 9.99
C ILE A 27 2.66 6.53 9.22
N HIS A 28 3.52 6.46 8.19
CA HIS A 28 3.89 7.60 7.35
C HIS A 28 2.66 8.20 6.63
N ILE A 29 1.76 7.38 6.10
CA ILE A 29 0.56 7.89 5.41
C ILE A 29 -0.35 8.63 6.40
N TYR A 30 -0.67 8.03 7.54
CA TYR A 30 -1.58 8.64 8.52
C TYR A 30 -0.99 9.88 9.17
N SER A 31 0.30 9.86 9.53
CA SER A 31 0.97 11.02 10.11
C SER A 31 1.09 12.17 9.09
N GLY A 32 1.32 11.87 7.81
CA GLY A 32 1.32 12.88 6.74
C GLY A 32 -0.04 13.55 6.59
N LEU A 33 -1.12 12.76 6.62
CA LEU A 33 -2.49 13.27 6.56
C LEU A 33 -2.84 14.14 7.77
N LEU A 34 -2.41 13.70 8.97
CA LEU A 34 -2.60 14.44 10.21
C LEU A 34 -1.85 15.78 10.17
N ILE A 35 -0.56 15.79 9.80
CA ILE A 35 0.24 17.01 9.70
C ILE A 35 -0.36 17.99 8.69
N PHE A 36 -0.88 17.49 7.57
CA PHE A 36 -1.55 18.33 6.58
C PHE A 36 -2.83 18.96 7.14
N GLY A 37 -3.67 18.17 7.81
CA GLY A 37 -4.89 18.66 8.45
C GLY A 37 -4.62 19.66 9.57
N THR A 38 -3.62 19.42 10.41
CA THR A 38 -3.25 20.36 11.47
C THR A 38 -2.62 21.63 10.92
N ALA A 39 -1.83 21.56 9.84
CA ALA A 39 -1.31 22.75 9.18
C ALA A 39 -2.43 23.65 8.64
N ILE A 40 -3.50 23.08 8.07
CA ILE A 40 -4.70 23.82 7.67
C ILE A 40 -5.36 24.47 8.89
N ALA A 41 -5.56 23.72 9.98
CA ALA A 41 -6.16 24.24 11.20
C ALA A 41 -5.33 25.39 11.80
N THR A 42 -4.01 25.26 11.84
CA THR A 42 -3.09 26.31 12.29
C THR A 42 -3.16 27.55 11.40
N ALA A 43 -3.24 27.38 10.08
CA ALA A 43 -3.40 28.51 9.16
C ALA A 43 -4.72 29.27 9.41
N LEU A 44 -5.83 28.56 9.58
CA LEU A 44 -7.13 29.16 9.91
C LEU A 44 -7.13 29.85 11.27
N MET A 45 -6.48 29.25 12.27
CA MET A 45 -6.32 29.84 13.59
C MET A 45 -5.53 31.15 13.52
N GLY A 46 -4.41 31.18 12.79
CA GLY A 46 -3.60 32.39 12.58
C GLY A 46 -4.35 33.50 11.81
N ILE A 47 -5.17 33.13 10.81
CA ILE A 47 -6.06 34.08 10.11
C ILE A 47 -7.06 34.69 11.11
N THR A 48 -7.66 33.86 11.97
CA THR A 48 -8.65 34.29 12.97
C THR A 48 -8.03 35.22 14.03
N GLU A 49 -6.81 34.91 14.51
CA GLU A 49 -6.07 35.76 15.45
C GLU A 49 -5.73 37.12 14.84
N LYS A 50 -5.26 37.15 13.59
CA LYS A 50 -4.99 38.42 12.88
C LYS A 50 -6.26 39.24 12.69
N LEU A 51 -7.36 38.60 12.29
CA LEU A 51 -8.64 39.25 12.11
C LEU A 51 -9.16 39.83 13.44
N PHE A 52 -9.04 39.09 14.54
CA PHE A 52 -9.45 39.54 15.87
C PHE A 52 -8.62 40.74 16.35
N LEU A 53 -7.31 40.78 16.08
CA LEU A 53 -6.45 41.88 16.48
C LEU A 53 -6.65 43.16 15.64
N ILE A 54 -6.94 43.02 14.34
CA ILE A 54 -7.06 44.17 13.42
C ILE A 54 -8.45 44.83 13.54
N LEU A 55 -9.51 44.07 13.81
CA LEU A 55 -10.88 44.58 13.80
C LEU A 55 -11.36 45.14 15.15
N ILE A 56 -10.43 45.46 16.04
CA ILE A 56 -10.72 46.18 17.28
C ILE A 56 -11.16 47.62 16.95
N THR A 57 -10.60 48.23 15.88
CA THR A 57 -10.96 49.57 15.39
C THR A 57 -10.55 49.69 13.91
N PRO A 58 -11.44 49.72 12.91
CA PRO A 58 -12.92 49.71 12.94
C PRO A 58 -13.55 48.31 13.15
N SER A 59 -14.81 48.29 13.57
CA SER A 59 -15.56 47.07 13.91
C SER A 59 -15.78 46.15 12.70
N TYR A 60 -15.65 44.83 12.87
CA TYR A 60 -15.91 43.80 11.84
C TYR A 60 -17.22 43.99 11.07
N SER A 61 -18.26 44.53 11.74
CA SER A 61 -19.58 44.79 11.18
C SER A 61 -19.59 45.81 10.04
N SER A 62 -18.50 46.55 9.83
CA SER A 62 -18.37 47.46 8.69
C SER A 62 -17.86 46.77 7.41
N PHE A 63 -17.75 45.43 7.39
CA PHE A 63 -17.25 44.65 6.25
C PHE A 63 -15.99 45.26 5.61
N PRO A 64 -14.90 45.49 6.38
CA PRO A 64 -13.67 45.98 5.79
C PRO A 64 -13.23 45.01 4.67
N GLU A 65 -12.77 45.58 3.55
CA GLU A 65 -12.31 44.83 2.37
C GLU A 65 -11.28 43.74 2.73
N GLU A 66 -10.45 44.01 3.74
CA GLU A 66 -9.49 43.08 4.31
C GLU A 66 -10.19 41.84 4.90
N GLY A 67 -11.28 42.01 5.67
CA GLY A 67 -12.03 40.91 6.29
C GLY A 67 -12.68 39.94 5.28
N ILE A 68 -13.20 40.48 4.18
CA ILE A 68 -13.77 39.67 3.09
C ILE A 68 -12.66 38.85 2.42
N PHE A 69 -11.50 39.46 2.17
CA PHE A 69 -10.36 38.79 1.55
C PHE A 69 -9.83 37.64 2.41
N VAL A 70 -9.62 37.84 3.71
CA VAL A 70 -9.13 36.75 4.59
C VAL A 70 -10.15 35.63 4.77
N ASN A 71 -11.45 35.93 4.80
CA ASN A 71 -12.48 34.88 4.82
C ASN A 71 -12.50 34.08 3.52
N ALA A 72 -12.39 34.75 2.36
CA ALA A 72 -12.30 34.06 1.07
C ALA A 72 -11.05 33.17 1.00
N LEU A 73 -9.91 33.66 1.52
CA LEU A 73 -8.68 32.89 1.64
C LEU A 73 -8.86 31.67 2.57
N GLY A 74 -9.51 31.84 3.71
CA GLY A 74 -9.82 30.75 4.64
C GLY A 74 -10.67 29.66 4.00
N ILE A 75 -11.73 30.04 3.27
CA ILE A 75 -12.57 29.10 2.52
C ILE A 75 -11.76 28.39 1.43
N LEU A 76 -10.91 29.12 0.71
CA LEU A 76 -10.05 28.54 -0.34
C LEU A 76 -9.09 27.50 0.24
N ILE A 77 -8.48 27.76 1.39
CA ILE A 77 -7.60 26.82 2.09
C ILE A 77 -8.35 25.55 2.50
N VAL A 78 -9.57 25.69 3.04
CA VAL A 78 -10.41 24.55 3.42
C VAL A 78 -10.80 23.72 2.19
N ALA A 79 -11.25 24.39 1.11
CA ALA A 79 -11.62 23.72 -0.13
C ALA A 79 -10.43 22.97 -0.74
N TYR A 80 -9.26 23.60 -0.79
CA TYR A 80 -8.02 22.96 -1.24
C TYR A 80 -7.68 21.73 -0.39
N GLY A 81 -7.73 21.88 0.94
CA GLY A 81 -7.50 20.79 1.89
C GLY A 81 -8.45 19.61 1.66
N ALA A 82 -9.75 19.88 1.52
CA ALA A 82 -10.76 18.86 1.27
C ALA A 82 -10.50 18.10 -0.04
N VAL A 83 -10.15 18.82 -1.11
CA VAL A 83 -9.81 18.21 -2.41
C VAL A 83 -8.60 17.30 -2.28
N ILE A 84 -7.51 17.74 -1.64
CA ILE A 84 -6.30 16.93 -1.45
C ILE A 84 -6.59 15.68 -0.61
N LEU A 85 -7.30 15.83 0.51
CA LEU A 85 -7.69 14.70 1.37
C LEU A 85 -8.59 13.70 0.64
N TRP A 86 -9.51 14.20 -0.17
CA TRP A 86 -10.35 13.37 -1.03
C TRP A 86 -9.52 12.58 -2.03
N MET A 87 -8.61 13.23 -2.75
CA MET A 87 -7.74 12.53 -3.71
C MET A 87 -6.88 11.47 -3.01
N ALA A 88 -6.28 11.81 -1.88
CA ALA A 88 -5.38 10.94 -1.13
C ALA A 88 -6.09 9.69 -0.57
N THR A 89 -7.39 9.80 -0.27
CA THR A 89 -8.19 8.69 0.30
C THR A 89 -8.81 7.78 -0.76
N ARG A 90 -8.77 8.14 -2.06
CA ARG A 90 -9.30 7.29 -3.14
C ARG A 90 -8.39 6.07 -3.39
N PRO A 91 -8.82 4.83 -3.07
CA PRO A 91 -7.99 3.64 -3.30
C PRO A 91 -7.80 3.34 -4.79
N GLN A 92 -8.77 3.71 -5.63
CA GLN A 92 -8.74 3.55 -7.09
C GLN A 92 -7.68 4.39 -7.81
N TRP A 93 -7.11 5.40 -7.15
CA TRP A 93 -6.01 6.24 -7.69
C TRP A 93 -4.66 5.86 -7.10
N LYS A 94 -4.60 4.83 -6.25
CA LYS A 94 -3.33 4.31 -5.75
C LYS A 94 -2.61 3.61 -6.89
N ARG A 95 -1.29 3.82 -6.98
CA ARG A 95 -0.45 3.12 -7.96
C ARG A 95 -0.62 1.60 -7.80
N PRO A 96 -0.82 0.85 -8.90
CA PRO A 96 -0.86 -0.61 -8.85
C PRO A 96 0.42 -1.14 -8.20
N LEU A 97 0.28 -2.02 -7.22
CA LEU A 97 1.41 -2.63 -6.54
C LEU A 97 2.14 -3.53 -7.55
N GLU A 98 3.42 -3.26 -7.81
CA GLU A 98 4.26 -3.97 -8.80
C GLU A 98 4.26 -5.49 -8.61
N HIS A 99 4.05 -5.97 -7.37
CA HIS A 99 3.92 -7.40 -7.05
C HIS A 99 2.71 -8.08 -7.71
N ILE A 100 1.61 -7.37 -7.98
CA ILE A 100 0.46 -7.93 -8.70
C ILE A 100 0.82 -8.19 -10.16
N PHE A 101 1.64 -7.33 -10.78
CA PHE A 101 2.12 -7.54 -12.14
C PHE A 101 3.04 -8.76 -12.23
N VAL A 102 3.98 -8.91 -11.29
CA VAL A 102 4.89 -10.07 -11.26
C VAL A 102 4.14 -11.37 -10.94
N ALA A 103 3.15 -11.34 -10.04
CA ALA A 103 2.32 -12.51 -9.74
C ALA A 103 1.40 -12.90 -10.91
N HIS A 104 0.79 -11.91 -11.59
CA HIS A 104 -0.03 -12.15 -12.78
C HIS A 104 0.81 -12.69 -13.94
N GLN A 105 2.03 -12.18 -14.12
CA GLN A 105 2.98 -12.67 -15.12
C GLN A 105 3.41 -14.12 -14.82
N ARG A 106 3.73 -14.44 -13.56
CA ARG A 106 4.07 -15.81 -13.12
C ARG A 106 2.91 -16.81 -13.32
N ILE A 107 1.67 -16.40 -13.07
CA ILE A 107 0.47 -17.24 -13.28
C ILE A 107 0.19 -17.40 -14.78
N GLY A 108 0.45 -16.38 -15.60
CA GLY A 108 0.29 -16.43 -17.05
C GLY A 108 1.35 -17.27 -17.78
N GLU A 109 2.56 -17.38 -17.23
CA GLU A 109 3.62 -18.25 -17.77
C GLU A 109 3.46 -19.71 -17.32
N GLY A 110 3.04 -19.98 -16.08
CA GLY A 110 2.84 -21.35 -15.59
C GLY A 110 1.67 -22.13 -16.23
N LEU A 111 0.82 -21.48 -17.02
CA LEU A 111 -0.30 -22.10 -17.76
C LEU A 111 0.02 -22.33 -19.25
N ARG A 112 1.20 -21.91 -19.72
CA ARG A 112 1.64 -22.03 -21.12
C ARG A 112 2.61 -23.20 -21.36
N ASP A 113 3.19 -23.78 -20.30
CA ASP A 113 4.27 -24.77 -20.40
C ASP A 113 3.81 -26.26 -20.40
N ASP A 114 2.50 -26.55 -20.39
CA ASP A 114 1.97 -27.94 -20.38
C ASP A 114 1.54 -28.48 -21.77
N ASP A 115 1.90 -27.82 -22.87
CA ASP A 115 1.63 -28.30 -24.23
C ASP A 115 2.88 -28.17 -25.09
N TRP A 116 3.72 -29.23 -25.12
CA TRP A 116 4.44 -29.73 -26.31
C TRP A 116 5.68 -30.58 -25.95
N HIS A 117 5.50 -31.88 -25.65
CA HIS A 117 6.42 -32.92 -26.15
C HIS A 117 5.81 -34.32 -25.96
N ASN A 118 5.39 -34.96 -27.05
CA ASN A 118 5.15 -36.40 -27.06
C ASN A 118 5.71 -36.95 -28.38
N PRO A 119 6.91 -37.55 -28.38
CA PRO A 119 7.45 -38.20 -29.56
C PRO A 119 7.87 -39.65 -29.31
N ASP A 120 7.08 -40.44 -28.57
CA ASP A 120 7.49 -41.82 -28.27
C ASP A 120 6.43 -42.85 -28.70
N LEU A 121 6.14 -42.87 -30.00
CA LEU A 121 5.47 -43.99 -30.68
C LEU A 121 6.44 -44.63 -31.68
N GLU A 122 6.66 -45.93 -31.46
CA GLU A 122 7.30 -46.93 -32.33
C GLU A 122 8.85 -47.07 -32.30
N PHE A 123 9.32 -48.09 -31.57
CA PHE A 123 9.85 -49.34 -32.17
C PHE A 123 10.91 -49.98 -31.25
N ASN A 124 10.52 -50.99 -30.46
CA ASN A 124 11.41 -52.13 -30.23
C ASN A 124 10.59 -53.38 -29.91
N SER A 125 10.63 -54.34 -30.84
CA SER A 125 10.13 -55.69 -30.64
C SER A 125 11.13 -56.52 -29.80
N ASP A 126 10.58 -57.59 -29.23
CA ASP A 126 11.26 -58.81 -28.81
C ASP A 126 11.87 -58.88 -27.40
N GLY A 127 11.23 -59.71 -26.58
CA GLY A 127 11.97 -60.68 -25.77
C GLY A 127 11.70 -60.66 -24.27
N ALA A 128 11.05 -61.73 -23.81
CA ALA A 128 11.20 -62.30 -22.47
C ALA A 128 10.44 -61.66 -21.30
N ALA A 129 9.18 -62.09 -21.20
CA ALA A 129 8.54 -62.56 -19.98
C ALA A 129 9.44 -62.72 -18.73
N ARG A 130 9.11 -62.02 -17.63
CA ARG A 130 8.90 -62.66 -16.30
C ARG A 130 8.27 -61.69 -15.29
N LYS A 131 6.94 -61.76 -15.16
CA LYS A 131 6.25 -61.39 -13.90
C LYS A 131 6.78 -62.28 -12.77
N ARG A 132 7.26 -61.71 -11.66
CA ARG A 132 7.15 -62.29 -10.32
C ARG A 132 7.19 -61.19 -9.25
N ASN A 133 6.01 -60.82 -8.75
CA ASN A 133 5.80 -60.59 -7.31
C ASN A 133 5.01 -61.84 -6.84
N PRO A 134 5.39 -62.53 -5.74
CA PRO A 134 4.90 -62.22 -4.37
C PRO A 134 6.00 -62.50 -3.31
N LYS A 135 5.91 -62.20 -2.00
CA LYS A 135 4.85 -62.55 -1.04
C LYS A 135 5.18 -61.89 0.32
N SER A 136 4.22 -61.19 0.90
CA SER A 136 4.15 -60.93 2.34
C SER A 136 3.31 -62.04 2.95
N ASP A 137 3.81 -62.70 4.00
CA ASP A 137 3.14 -63.50 5.06
C ASP A 137 4.32 -63.85 6.02
N GLU A 138 4.27 -63.78 7.35
CA GLU A 138 3.24 -64.25 8.26
C GLU A 138 3.56 -63.78 9.70
N VAL A 139 2.47 -63.49 10.42
CA VAL A 139 2.15 -63.55 11.86
C VAL A 139 3.23 -64.03 12.85
N GLY A 140 3.32 -63.32 13.99
CA GLY A 140 3.93 -63.84 15.21
C GLY A 140 3.67 -62.97 16.44
N GLN A 141 2.44 -63.02 16.96
CA GLN A 141 2.10 -62.50 18.29
C GLN A 141 2.91 -63.20 19.38
N ARG A 142 3.39 -62.46 20.40
CA ARG A 142 3.28 -62.91 21.81
C ARG A 142 3.51 -61.77 22.80
N SER A 143 2.58 -61.71 23.76
CA SER A 143 2.46 -60.74 24.85
C SER A 143 3.38 -61.02 26.05
N THR A 144 3.47 -59.99 26.90
CA THR A 144 3.55 -59.98 28.38
C THR A 144 4.82 -60.47 29.09
N THR A 145 5.54 -59.51 29.69
CA THR A 145 5.85 -59.32 31.14
C THR A 145 7.27 -58.79 31.31
#